data_AF-A0AAV6Y470-F1
#
_entry.id   AF-A0AAV6Y470-F1
#
_cell.length_a   1.000
_cell.length_b   1.000
_cell.length_c   1.000
_cell.angle_alpha   90.00
_cell.angle_beta   90.00
_cell.angle_gamma   90.00
#
_symmetry.space_group_name_H-M   'P 1'
#
loop_
_entity.id
_entity.type
_entity.pdbx_description
1 polymer ?
#
loop_
_entity_poly.entity_id
_entity_poly.type
_entity_poly.pdbx_seq_one_letter_code
_entity_poly.pdbx_strand_id
1 'polypeptide(L)'
;MASDNPSVKNDGFVSARRSVTFHPSIWGDHFLTYTSDLTQIQGHEQEELEKQKEEVRKQLQTDDDSMKKLELIDAIQRLEVAHHFTQEIEKSLKYIHDTYNDYNDLHTVAFLFRLLRQQGHCISSVVGYLWFETDVFNEFKDRDGKFKESMINNVQGMISLYEAAHFGVNGKEILDEALEFSSAHLQSMGDHVSDSLATQINEALKMPIHKSLTRLDAKIFMSMYQKDESHNETLLHFAKLDFNNLQKMHQEELCEITRWWKKGLDFENKLAFTRNRVAESYFWALAIHFEPQYRLARRLLTKVIAMISIMMIFMTWGSSALETLPPYMKLCYQALLDVYAEMEDEMKTLGTSYRMYYAQEEMKKLVKAYFQKAKCLCNNYIPTMEEYMMVGLVSSTYMVLPTTSLVGMGSLVTKETFEWISNEPLIIRASSAIGFETKSSAVECYMKQNGASKEEAFGEIQKTIKKAWKDINQEFLHPTTMPIPILLRIINNARMTDLVYAYEDEVAWSDAGNTFGICDVRDDSLNPRKTDAGRCLMRLKIKADLHQSLTLNRDEIDCGIARSDRLGGGAKGVTWSDSEGHRK
;
A
#
# COMPACT_ATOMS: atom_id res chain seq x y z
N MET A 1 20.34 -71.42 1.47
CA MET A 1 19.36 -71.29 2.57
C MET A 1 19.84 -70.17 3.46
N ALA A 2 19.30 -68.97 3.23
CA ALA A 2 19.48 -67.81 4.10
C ALA A 2 18.37 -67.86 5.16
N SER A 3 18.70 -67.53 6.41
CA SER A 3 17.75 -67.42 7.51
C SER A 3 17.56 -65.96 7.89
N ASP A 4 16.31 -65.54 7.80
CA ASP A 4 15.78 -64.21 8.07
C ASP A 4 15.93 -63.77 9.54
N ASN A 5 16.07 -62.45 9.73
CA ASN A 5 15.46 -61.76 10.87
C ASN A 5 14.98 -60.37 10.40
N PRO A 6 13.78 -59.91 10.81
CA PRO A 6 12.97 -58.99 10.03
C PRO A 6 13.31 -57.52 10.28
N SER A 7 13.42 -56.76 9.18
CA SER A 7 13.44 -55.31 9.18
C SER A 7 12.06 -54.77 9.62
N VAL A 8 12.05 -53.93 10.64
CA VAL A 8 10.91 -53.06 10.97
C VAL A 8 10.68 -52.12 9.79
N LYS A 9 9.61 -52.36 9.02
CA LYS A 9 9.14 -51.42 8.00
C LYS A 9 8.54 -50.22 8.70
N ASN A 10 9.22 -49.09 8.58
CA ASN A 10 8.67 -47.79 8.89
C ASN A 10 7.79 -47.39 7.68
N ASP A 11 6.55 -47.87 7.64
CA ASP A 11 5.54 -47.44 6.66
C ASP A 11 5.07 -46.02 7.02
N GLY A 12 5.96 -45.05 6.81
CA GLY A 12 5.61 -43.65 6.80
C GLY A 12 4.94 -43.31 5.48
N PHE A 13 3.64 -43.01 5.51
CA PHE A 13 2.96 -42.29 4.45
C PHE A 13 3.73 -40.98 4.18
N VAL A 14 4.62 -40.98 3.19
CA VAL A 14 5.15 -39.76 2.61
C VAL A 14 4.00 -39.15 1.82
N SER A 15 3.22 -38.29 2.49
CA SER A 15 2.25 -37.43 1.81
C SER A 15 2.99 -36.68 0.71
N ALA A 16 2.60 -36.90 -0.55
CA ALA A 16 3.16 -36.22 -1.69
C ALA A 16 2.92 -34.72 -1.52
N ARG A 17 3.95 -33.99 -1.12
CA ARG A 17 3.90 -32.53 -0.94
C ARG A 17 3.57 -31.92 -2.29
N ARG A 18 2.52 -31.09 -2.37
CA ARG A 18 2.30 -30.24 -3.55
C ARG A 18 3.58 -29.40 -3.75
N SER A 19 4.08 -29.28 -4.97
CA SER A 19 5.32 -28.54 -5.24
C SER A 19 4.94 -27.19 -5.84
N VAL A 20 5.06 -26.12 -5.07
CA VAL A 20 5.04 -24.75 -5.59
C VAL A 20 6.48 -24.25 -5.59
N THR A 21 7.01 -23.93 -6.76
CA THR A 21 8.33 -23.33 -6.93
C THR A 21 8.18 -21.83 -7.10
N PHE A 22 8.59 -21.06 -6.09
CA PHE A 22 8.70 -19.60 -6.18
C PHE A 22 10.05 -19.20 -6.78
N HIS A 23 10.08 -18.09 -7.52
CA HIS A 23 11.36 -17.53 -7.98
C HIS A 23 12.17 -17.01 -6.77
N PRO A 24 13.51 -17.18 -6.74
CA PRO A 24 14.35 -16.62 -5.68
C PRO A 24 14.20 -15.10 -5.55
N SER A 25 14.61 -14.53 -4.42
CA SER A 25 14.68 -13.06 -4.31
C SER A 25 15.61 -12.51 -5.38
N ILE A 26 15.17 -11.46 -6.08
CA ILE A 26 16.01 -10.77 -7.07
C ILE A 26 17.16 -9.98 -6.42
N TRP A 27 17.07 -9.72 -5.12
CA TRP A 27 17.99 -8.85 -4.39
C TRP A 27 19.23 -9.59 -3.87
N GLY A 28 19.16 -10.91 -3.72
CA GLY A 28 20.27 -11.71 -3.19
C GLY A 28 20.81 -11.12 -1.89
N ASP A 29 22.12 -10.89 -1.83
CA ASP A 29 22.81 -10.28 -0.68
C ASP A 29 23.02 -8.76 -0.80
N HIS A 30 22.40 -8.09 -1.79
CA HIS A 30 22.68 -6.69 -2.11
C HIS A 30 22.61 -5.77 -0.89
N PHE A 31 21.55 -5.88 -0.06
CA PHE A 31 21.36 -5.04 1.12
C PHE A 31 22.34 -5.31 2.25
N LEU A 32 23.03 -6.44 2.28
CA LEU A 32 24.01 -6.75 3.31
C LEU A 32 25.27 -5.87 3.20
N THR A 33 25.43 -5.16 2.08
CA THR A 33 26.60 -4.31 1.80
C THR A 33 26.53 -2.93 2.45
N TYR A 34 25.33 -2.44 2.79
CA TYR A 34 25.14 -1.15 3.47
C TYR A 34 25.62 -1.24 4.93
N THR A 35 26.89 -0.90 5.13
CA THR A 35 27.52 -0.79 6.45
C THR A 35 27.28 0.59 7.04
N SER A 36 27.42 0.73 8.37
CA SER A 36 27.25 2.01 9.09
C SER A 36 28.08 3.13 8.48
N ASP A 37 29.25 2.82 7.91
CA ASP A 37 30.16 3.79 7.32
C ASP A 37 29.64 4.33 5.97
N LEU A 38 28.88 3.52 5.21
CA LEU A 38 28.29 3.93 3.93
C LEU A 38 26.99 4.72 4.11
N THR A 39 26.26 4.46 5.20
CA THR A 39 24.99 5.11 5.52
C THR A 39 25.15 6.30 6.47
N GLN A 40 26.39 6.64 6.86
CA GLN A 40 26.64 7.76 7.76
C GLN A 40 26.25 9.10 7.10
N ILE A 41 25.43 9.87 7.80
CA ILE A 41 25.15 11.27 7.45
C ILE A 41 26.30 12.11 8.01
N GLN A 42 26.98 12.84 7.14
CA GLN A 42 28.11 13.67 7.56
C GLN A 42 27.60 14.97 8.20
N GLY A 43 28.35 15.52 9.17
CA GLY A 43 27.94 16.75 9.87
C GLY A 43 27.64 17.92 8.92
N HIS A 44 28.44 18.07 7.87
CA HIS A 44 28.23 19.11 6.86
C HIS A 44 26.93 18.92 6.04
N GLU A 45 26.52 17.68 5.77
CA GLU A 45 25.25 17.39 5.07
C GLU A 45 24.06 17.80 5.94
N GLN A 46 24.15 17.57 7.26
CA GLN A 46 23.12 17.95 8.21
C GLN A 46 23.04 19.48 8.41
N GLU A 47 24.18 20.15 8.47
CA GLU A 47 24.24 21.62 8.55
C GLU A 47 23.62 22.28 7.31
N GLU A 48 23.92 21.78 6.11
CA GLU A 48 23.32 22.30 4.89
C GLU A 48 21.82 22.00 4.81
N LEU A 49 21.38 20.80 5.24
CA LEU A 49 19.96 20.46 5.31
C LEU A 49 19.19 21.44 6.18
N GLU A 50 19.66 21.73 7.41
CA GLU A 50 18.98 22.65 8.32
C GLU A 50 19.00 24.09 7.81
N LYS A 51 20.08 24.52 7.15
CA LYS A 51 20.15 25.82 6.49
C LYS A 51 19.10 25.97 5.38
N GLN A 52 18.98 24.98 4.51
CA GLN A 52 18.01 24.99 3.41
C GLN A 52 16.58 24.91 3.92
N LYS A 53 16.32 24.08 4.93
CA LYS A 53 15.04 23.99 5.63
C LYS A 53 14.57 25.33 6.19
N GLU A 54 15.47 26.06 6.84
CA GLU A 54 15.14 27.38 7.40
C GLU A 54 14.84 28.40 6.30
N GLU A 55 15.52 28.33 5.16
CA GLU A 55 15.24 29.22 4.04
C GLU A 55 13.87 28.94 3.41
N VAL A 56 13.52 27.66 3.22
CA VAL A 56 12.17 27.26 2.77
C VAL A 56 11.11 27.70 3.80
N ARG A 57 11.38 27.57 5.10
CA ARG A 57 10.47 28.02 6.17
C ARG A 57 10.16 29.51 6.07
N LYS A 58 11.17 30.36 5.84
CA LYS A 58 10.95 31.82 5.69
C LYS A 58 10.03 32.14 4.51
N GLN A 59 10.18 31.42 3.41
CA GLN A 59 9.31 31.58 2.23
C GLN A 59 7.85 31.18 2.52
N LEU A 60 7.61 30.27 3.45
CA LEU A 60 6.25 29.92 3.91
C LEU A 60 5.67 30.92 4.91
N GLN A 61 6.48 31.61 5.69
CA GLN A 61 5.99 32.54 6.72
C GLN A 61 5.46 33.87 6.18
N THR A 62 5.72 34.20 4.91
CA THR A 62 5.16 35.38 4.26
C THR A 62 3.65 35.23 4.04
N ASP A 63 2.87 36.22 4.47
CA ASP A 63 1.45 36.29 4.13
C ASP A 63 1.33 36.67 2.64
N ASP A 64 0.89 35.72 1.82
CA ASP A 64 0.85 35.80 0.36
C ASP A 64 -0.30 34.91 -0.14
N ASP A 65 -1.27 35.50 -0.82
CA ASP A 65 -2.43 34.82 -1.40
C ASP A 65 -2.25 34.48 -2.89
N SER A 66 -1.04 34.67 -3.43
CA SER A 66 -0.75 34.44 -4.84
C SER A 66 -0.72 32.95 -5.21
N MET A 67 -0.93 32.68 -6.51
CA MET A 67 -0.78 31.33 -7.09
C MET A 67 0.61 30.74 -6.81
N LYS A 68 1.66 31.57 -6.78
CA LYS A 68 3.03 31.13 -6.47
C LYS A 68 3.14 30.53 -5.07
N LYS A 69 2.37 31.04 -4.10
CA LYS A 69 2.33 30.48 -2.76
C LYS A 69 1.69 29.10 -2.75
N LEU A 70 0.60 28.92 -3.49
CA LEU A 70 -0.04 27.62 -3.65
C LEU A 70 0.89 26.63 -4.35
N GLU A 71 1.57 27.04 -5.43
CA GLU A 71 2.56 26.22 -6.15
C GLU A 71 3.72 25.80 -5.25
N LEU A 72 4.20 26.71 -4.38
CA LEU A 72 5.22 26.38 -3.39
C LEU A 72 4.73 25.33 -2.38
N ILE A 73 3.51 25.48 -1.86
CA ILE A 73 2.91 24.52 -0.93
C ILE A 73 2.73 23.15 -1.60
N ASP A 74 2.23 23.12 -2.85
CA ASP A 74 2.10 21.90 -3.62
C ASP A 74 3.44 21.23 -3.86
N ALA A 75 4.46 21.99 -4.29
CA ALA A 75 5.80 21.46 -4.49
C ALA A 75 6.40 20.89 -3.19
N ILE A 76 6.19 21.54 -2.05
CA ILE A 76 6.63 21.05 -0.73
C ILE A 76 5.94 19.73 -0.36
N GLN A 77 4.64 19.60 -0.64
CA GLN A 77 3.88 18.37 -0.40
C GLN A 77 4.31 17.24 -1.34
N ARG A 78 4.44 17.52 -2.63
CA ARG A 78 4.81 16.54 -3.66
C ARG A 78 6.27 16.10 -3.57
N LEU A 79 7.19 16.99 -3.19
CA LEU A 79 8.58 16.64 -2.86
C LEU A 79 8.72 15.98 -1.47
N GLU A 80 7.62 15.75 -0.77
CA GLU A 80 7.54 15.01 0.50
C GLU A 80 8.32 15.61 1.68
N VAL A 81 8.58 16.90 1.62
CA VAL A 81 9.23 17.65 2.70
C VAL A 81 8.24 18.41 3.58
N ALA A 82 6.93 18.30 3.30
CA ALA A 82 5.86 18.92 4.08
C ALA A 82 5.86 18.54 5.58
N HIS A 83 6.40 17.37 5.92
CA HIS A 83 6.51 16.92 7.32
C HIS A 83 7.41 17.82 8.18
N HIS A 84 8.21 18.71 7.57
CA HIS A 84 9.00 19.73 8.27
C HIS A 84 8.28 21.06 8.48
N PHE A 85 7.13 21.27 7.82
CA PHE A 85 6.48 22.58 7.70
C PHE A 85 4.97 22.51 7.95
N THR A 86 4.49 21.53 8.72
CA THR A 86 3.05 21.28 8.89
C THR A 86 2.30 22.51 9.40
N GLN A 87 2.86 23.23 10.38
CA GLN A 87 2.23 24.41 10.97
C GLN A 87 2.22 25.60 10.00
N GLU A 88 3.33 25.80 9.28
CA GLU A 88 3.48 26.87 8.30
C GLU A 88 2.52 26.67 7.13
N ILE A 89 2.40 25.44 6.61
CA ILE A 89 1.46 25.08 5.54
C ILE A 89 0.01 25.33 5.99
N GLU A 90 -0.38 24.86 7.18
CA GLU A 90 -1.73 25.05 7.72
C GLU A 90 -2.07 26.55 7.83
N LYS A 91 -1.15 27.35 8.38
CA LYS A 91 -1.32 28.80 8.50
C LYS A 91 -1.45 29.48 7.13
N SER A 92 -0.59 29.13 6.17
CA SER A 92 -0.64 29.72 4.82
C SER A 92 -1.93 29.34 4.09
N LEU A 93 -2.35 28.08 4.11
CA LEU A 93 -3.59 27.65 3.45
C LEU A 93 -4.82 28.31 4.04
N LYS A 94 -4.86 28.48 5.37
CA LYS A 94 -5.91 29.24 6.04
C LYS A 94 -5.95 30.69 5.58
N TYR A 95 -4.80 31.37 5.56
CA TYR A 95 -4.71 32.76 5.09
C TYR A 95 -5.19 32.92 3.64
N ILE A 96 -4.74 32.04 2.75
CA ILE A 96 -5.15 32.04 1.34
C ILE A 96 -6.66 31.83 1.24
N HIS A 97 -7.20 30.82 1.93
CA HIS A 97 -8.64 30.53 1.92
C HIS A 97 -9.48 31.72 2.42
N ASP A 98 -9.04 32.41 3.48
CA ASP A 98 -9.74 33.57 4.05
C ASP A 98 -9.70 34.81 3.15
N THR A 99 -8.69 34.94 2.29
CA THR A 99 -8.43 36.15 1.48
C THR A 99 -8.86 35.98 0.02
N TYR A 100 -8.92 34.75 -0.48
CA TYR A 100 -9.18 34.45 -1.88
C TYR A 100 -10.60 34.80 -2.29
N ASN A 101 -10.73 35.71 -3.27
CA ASN A 101 -12.03 36.23 -3.73
C ASN A 101 -12.32 35.97 -5.22
N ASP A 102 -11.40 35.35 -5.98
CA ASP A 102 -11.53 35.19 -7.44
C ASP A 102 -11.79 33.74 -7.87
N TYR A 103 -13.03 33.28 -7.78
CA TYR A 103 -13.42 31.91 -8.12
C TYR A 103 -13.65 31.67 -9.64
N ASN A 104 -13.10 32.52 -10.52
CA ASN A 104 -13.37 32.43 -11.96
C ASN A 104 -12.41 31.51 -12.73
N ASP A 105 -11.24 31.19 -12.16
CA ASP A 105 -10.25 30.33 -12.81
C ASP A 105 -10.34 28.88 -12.30
N LEU A 106 -10.60 27.95 -13.22
CA LEU A 106 -10.76 26.52 -12.91
C LEU A 106 -9.50 25.94 -12.27
N HIS A 107 -8.32 26.31 -12.78
CA HIS A 107 -7.06 25.79 -12.27
C HIS A 107 -6.88 26.17 -10.81
N THR A 108 -6.96 27.45 -10.49
CA THR A 108 -6.74 27.95 -9.13
C THR A 108 -7.78 27.40 -8.15
N VAL A 109 -9.06 27.35 -8.54
CA VAL A 109 -10.13 26.80 -7.69
C VAL A 109 -9.91 25.31 -7.41
N ALA A 110 -9.63 24.51 -8.44
CA ALA A 110 -9.39 23.08 -8.27
C ALA A 110 -8.12 22.82 -7.45
N PHE A 111 -7.08 23.62 -7.67
CA PHE A 111 -5.80 23.50 -6.98
C PHE A 111 -5.92 23.83 -5.48
N LEU A 112 -6.55 24.96 -5.14
CA LEU A 112 -6.85 25.32 -3.75
C LEU A 112 -7.75 24.27 -3.09
N PHE A 113 -8.78 23.79 -3.81
CA PHE A 113 -9.67 22.73 -3.31
C PHE A 113 -8.88 21.49 -2.90
N ARG A 114 -8.00 21.01 -3.78
CA ARG A 114 -7.18 19.83 -3.55
C ARG A 114 -6.26 20.02 -2.34
N LEU A 115 -5.54 21.15 -2.27
CA LEU A 115 -4.60 21.41 -1.17
C LEU A 115 -5.28 21.50 0.20
N LEU A 116 -6.47 22.12 0.27
CA LEU A 116 -7.27 22.16 1.49
C LEU A 116 -7.75 20.76 1.90
N ARG A 117 -8.24 19.97 0.94
CA ARG A 117 -8.67 18.58 1.19
C ARG A 117 -7.52 17.67 1.64
N GLN A 118 -6.31 17.87 1.12
CA GLN A 118 -5.11 17.15 1.56
C GLN A 118 -4.75 17.40 3.04
N GLN A 119 -5.17 18.54 3.59
CA GLN A 119 -5.03 18.85 5.02
C GLN A 119 -6.27 18.46 5.84
N GLY A 120 -7.30 17.87 5.21
CA GLY A 120 -8.54 17.51 5.88
C GLY A 120 -9.53 18.68 6.04
N HIS A 121 -9.27 19.86 5.48
CA HIS A 121 -10.18 20.99 5.62
C HIS A 121 -11.38 20.88 4.67
N CYS A 122 -12.57 21.19 5.21
CA CYS A 122 -13.76 21.49 4.42
C CYS A 122 -13.71 22.97 3.99
N ILE A 123 -13.82 23.24 2.69
CA ILE A 123 -13.81 24.61 2.13
C ILE A 123 -14.98 25.46 2.67
N SER A 124 -16.04 24.82 3.15
CA SER A 124 -17.24 25.46 3.69
C SER A 124 -17.08 26.03 5.11
N SER A 125 -16.00 25.71 5.84
CA SER A 125 -15.95 25.93 7.29
C SER A 125 -15.47 27.31 7.77
N VAL A 126 -15.14 28.28 6.90
CA VAL A 126 -14.54 29.56 7.36
C VAL A 126 -15.19 30.85 6.82
N VAL A 127 -16.22 30.82 5.96
CA VAL A 127 -16.95 32.06 5.61
C VAL A 127 -18.46 31.87 5.65
N GLY A 128 -19.13 32.78 6.38
CA GLY A 128 -20.57 32.80 6.68
C GLY A 128 -21.52 33.06 5.51
N TYR A 129 -21.20 32.61 4.30
CA TYR A 129 -22.12 32.63 3.16
C TYR A 129 -22.13 31.26 2.47
N LEU A 130 -23.05 30.41 2.92
CA LEU A 130 -23.86 29.40 2.22
C LEU A 130 -23.38 28.78 0.88
N TRP A 131 -22.09 28.48 0.70
CA TRP A 131 -21.64 27.59 -0.38
C TRP A 131 -21.36 26.21 0.21
N PHE A 132 -22.11 25.19 -0.25
CA PHE A 132 -21.77 23.81 0.08
C PHE A 132 -20.43 23.46 -0.55
N GLU A 133 -19.68 22.64 0.18
CA GLU A 133 -18.27 22.25 0.03
C GLU A 133 -17.76 21.95 -1.41
N THR A 134 -18.63 21.50 -2.32
CA THR A 134 -18.29 21.13 -3.71
C THR A 134 -18.92 22.04 -4.75
N ASP A 135 -19.81 22.94 -4.33
CA ASP A 135 -20.61 23.79 -5.21
C ASP A 135 -19.79 24.88 -5.88
N VAL A 136 -18.55 25.10 -5.41
CA VAL A 136 -17.57 25.96 -6.08
C VAL A 136 -17.35 25.55 -7.54
N PHE A 137 -17.54 24.26 -7.86
CA PHE A 137 -17.42 23.79 -9.24
C PHE A 137 -18.68 24.03 -10.10
N ASN A 138 -19.82 24.42 -9.51
CA ASN A 138 -21.03 24.73 -10.27
C ASN A 138 -20.85 25.96 -11.17
N GLU A 139 -19.96 26.89 -10.80
CA GLU A 139 -19.62 28.05 -11.63
C GLU A 139 -18.99 27.63 -12.99
N PHE A 140 -18.42 26.43 -13.06
CA PHE A 140 -17.89 25.86 -14.30
C PHE A 140 -18.90 24.99 -15.05
N LYS A 141 -20.15 24.92 -14.59
CA LYS A 141 -21.25 24.23 -15.27
C LYS A 141 -22.10 25.18 -16.11
N ASP A 142 -22.64 24.66 -17.21
CA ASP A 142 -23.59 25.35 -18.08
C ASP A 142 -25.02 25.32 -17.50
N ARG A 143 -25.98 25.83 -18.28
CA ARG A 143 -27.39 25.89 -17.85
C ARG A 143 -28.06 24.52 -17.79
N ASP A 144 -27.49 23.52 -18.47
CA ASP A 144 -27.97 22.14 -18.47
C ASP A 144 -27.34 21.35 -17.30
N GLY A 145 -26.49 22.00 -16.49
CA GLY A 145 -25.83 21.41 -15.34
C GLY A 145 -24.62 20.55 -15.71
N LYS A 146 -24.06 20.68 -16.92
CA LYS A 146 -22.85 19.96 -17.36
C LYS A 146 -21.64 20.87 -17.32
N PHE A 147 -20.44 20.31 -17.12
CA PHE A 147 -19.21 21.09 -17.22
C PHE A 147 -19.07 21.74 -18.61
N LYS A 148 -18.78 23.05 -18.63
CA LYS A 148 -18.68 23.85 -19.85
C LYS A 148 -17.58 23.31 -20.76
N GLU A 149 -17.91 23.01 -22.01
CA GLU A 149 -16.91 22.58 -23.01
C GLU A 149 -15.81 23.63 -23.26
N SER A 150 -16.06 24.91 -22.97
CA SER A 150 -15.04 25.95 -23.06
C SER A 150 -13.85 25.72 -22.13
N MET A 151 -14.00 24.89 -21.09
CA MET A 151 -12.92 24.54 -20.15
C MET A 151 -11.91 23.56 -20.73
N ILE A 152 -12.28 22.81 -21.79
CA ILE A 152 -11.44 21.76 -22.38
C ILE A 152 -10.09 22.33 -22.86
N ASN A 153 -10.08 23.58 -23.33
CA ASN A 153 -8.84 24.23 -23.79
C ASN A 153 -7.89 24.63 -22.64
N ASN A 154 -8.37 24.67 -21.39
CA ASN A 154 -7.54 24.91 -20.21
C ASN A 154 -6.99 23.57 -19.68
N VAL A 155 -5.97 23.04 -20.34
CA VAL A 155 -5.36 21.75 -20.00
C VAL A 155 -4.90 21.69 -18.54
N GLN A 156 -4.27 22.76 -18.03
CA GLN A 156 -3.81 22.82 -16.65
C GLN A 156 -4.98 22.80 -15.65
N GLY A 157 -6.07 23.51 -15.97
CA GLY A 157 -7.33 23.46 -15.23
C GLY A 157 -7.94 22.06 -15.21
N MET A 158 -7.89 21.35 -16.34
CA MET A 158 -8.39 19.97 -16.45
C MET A 158 -7.60 18.98 -15.61
N ILE A 159 -6.26 19.07 -15.62
CA ILE A 159 -5.40 18.25 -14.74
C ILE A 159 -5.73 18.55 -13.26
N SER A 160 -5.88 19.82 -12.91
CA SER A 160 -6.17 20.23 -11.54
C SER A 160 -7.54 19.76 -11.08
N LEU A 161 -8.55 19.84 -11.95
CA LEU A 161 -9.90 19.34 -11.69
C LEU A 161 -9.89 17.82 -11.51
N TYR A 162 -9.16 17.08 -12.36
CA TYR A 162 -8.99 15.64 -12.24
C TYR A 162 -8.41 15.26 -10.88
N GLU A 163 -7.30 15.89 -10.48
CA GLU A 163 -6.64 15.61 -9.20
C GLU A 163 -7.52 15.99 -8.00
N ALA A 164 -8.24 17.11 -8.07
CA ALA A 164 -9.18 17.55 -7.06
C ALA A 164 -10.37 16.58 -6.90
N ALA A 165 -10.87 16.04 -8.01
CA ALA A 165 -12.05 15.18 -8.03
C ALA A 165 -11.83 13.84 -7.31
N HIS A 166 -10.58 13.36 -7.17
CA HIS A 166 -10.27 12.17 -6.35
C HIS A 166 -10.48 12.37 -4.84
N PHE A 167 -10.66 13.61 -4.37
CA PHE A 167 -11.02 13.93 -2.98
C PHE A 167 -12.54 13.98 -2.75
N GLY A 168 -13.34 13.44 -3.67
CA GLY A 168 -14.80 13.36 -3.52
C GLY A 168 -15.25 12.55 -2.32
N VAL A 169 -16.43 12.90 -1.79
CA VAL A 169 -17.11 12.20 -0.68
C VAL A 169 -18.48 11.69 -1.13
N ASN A 170 -19.09 10.81 -0.34
CA ASN A 170 -20.42 10.28 -0.66
C ASN A 170 -21.49 11.38 -0.62
N GLY A 171 -22.49 11.26 -1.50
CA GLY A 171 -23.61 12.21 -1.58
C GLY A 171 -23.31 13.50 -2.34
N LYS A 172 -22.13 13.64 -2.95
CA LYS A 172 -21.74 14.78 -3.79
C LYS A 172 -21.40 14.33 -5.21
N GLU A 173 -22.39 14.40 -6.10
CA GLU A 173 -22.27 13.93 -7.49
C GLU A 173 -21.35 14.80 -8.36
N ILE A 174 -21.21 16.09 -8.04
CA ILE A 174 -20.44 17.02 -8.86
C ILE A 174 -18.96 16.63 -9.04
N LEU A 175 -18.34 16.00 -8.03
CA LEU A 175 -16.96 15.54 -8.14
C LEU A 175 -16.85 14.22 -8.92
N ASP A 176 -17.91 13.41 -8.94
CA ASP A 176 -17.96 12.24 -9.83
C ASP A 176 -18.07 12.69 -11.28
N GLU A 177 -18.96 13.66 -11.55
CA GLU A 177 -19.09 14.27 -12.86
C GLU A 177 -17.79 14.97 -13.30
N ALA A 178 -17.12 15.67 -12.37
CA ALA A 178 -15.84 16.32 -12.65
C ALA A 178 -14.76 15.29 -12.99
N LEU A 179 -14.73 14.16 -12.26
CA LEU A 179 -13.79 13.08 -12.53
C LEU A 179 -14.06 12.46 -13.90
N GLU A 180 -15.32 12.17 -14.25
CA GLU A 180 -15.69 11.62 -15.56
C GLU A 180 -15.35 12.57 -16.70
N PHE A 181 -15.75 13.83 -16.59
CA PHE A 181 -15.48 14.89 -17.57
C PHE A 181 -13.97 15.09 -17.77
N SER A 182 -13.21 15.28 -16.70
CA SER A 182 -11.78 15.52 -16.78
C SER A 182 -11.01 14.30 -17.30
N SER A 183 -11.36 13.09 -16.84
CA SER A 183 -10.70 11.85 -17.31
C SER A 183 -10.86 11.64 -18.81
N ALA A 184 -12.08 11.77 -19.33
CA ALA A 184 -12.38 11.53 -20.74
C ALA A 184 -11.60 12.50 -21.66
N HIS A 185 -11.54 13.78 -21.27
CA HIS A 185 -10.84 14.79 -22.05
C HIS A 185 -9.32 14.63 -21.97
N LEU A 186 -8.76 14.43 -20.77
CA LEU A 186 -7.32 14.24 -20.59
C LEU A 186 -6.80 13.01 -21.36
N GLN A 187 -7.55 11.91 -21.39
CA GLN A 187 -7.22 10.72 -22.18
C GLN A 187 -7.14 10.99 -23.69
N SER A 188 -7.91 11.96 -24.20
CA SER A 188 -7.91 12.32 -25.63
C SER A 188 -6.84 13.36 -26.02
N MET A 189 -6.20 14.01 -25.05
CA MET A 189 -5.27 15.13 -25.28
C MET A 189 -3.80 14.74 -25.45
N GLY A 190 -3.41 13.50 -25.13
CA GLY A 190 -2.02 13.09 -24.97
C GLY A 190 -1.08 13.46 -26.13
N ASP A 191 -1.57 13.40 -27.37
CA ASP A 191 -0.77 13.67 -28.58
C ASP A 191 -0.79 15.13 -29.05
N HIS A 192 -1.56 16.01 -28.39
CA HIS A 192 -1.85 17.37 -28.86
C HIS A 192 -1.30 18.47 -27.95
N VAL A 193 -0.58 18.11 -26.89
CA VAL A 193 -0.01 19.05 -25.91
C VAL A 193 1.52 18.99 -25.92
N SER A 194 2.18 19.96 -25.29
CA SER A 194 3.64 19.92 -25.12
C SER A 194 4.08 18.67 -24.37
N ASP A 195 5.29 18.16 -24.63
CA ASP A 195 5.86 16.97 -23.97
C ASP A 195 5.79 17.02 -22.43
N SER A 196 6.00 18.21 -21.83
CA SER A 196 5.92 18.41 -20.38
C SER A 196 4.49 18.15 -19.86
N LEU A 197 3.49 18.76 -20.50
CA LEU A 197 2.08 18.54 -20.17
C LEU A 197 1.64 17.11 -20.46
N ALA A 198 2.06 16.51 -21.58
CA ALA A 198 1.76 15.12 -21.88
C ALA A 198 2.28 14.19 -20.77
N THR A 199 3.49 14.47 -20.27
CA THR A 199 4.06 13.72 -19.13
C THR A 199 3.21 13.91 -17.87
N GLN A 200 2.79 15.13 -17.54
CA GLN A 200 1.91 15.40 -16.39
C GLN A 200 0.56 14.67 -16.50
N ILE A 201 -0.07 14.72 -17.68
CA ILE A 201 -1.34 14.05 -17.95
C ILE A 201 -1.19 12.54 -17.78
N ASN A 202 -0.14 11.95 -18.38
CA ASN A 202 0.10 10.52 -18.31
C ASN A 202 0.35 10.06 -16.88
N GLU A 203 1.16 10.79 -16.09
CA GLU A 203 1.41 10.43 -14.69
C GLU A 203 0.13 10.59 -13.83
N ALA A 204 -0.65 11.66 -14.02
CA ALA A 204 -1.91 11.85 -13.29
C ALA A 204 -2.95 10.75 -13.60
N LEU A 205 -3.17 10.44 -14.89
CA LEU A 205 -4.11 9.40 -15.33
C LEU A 205 -3.69 8.00 -14.88
N LYS A 206 -2.39 7.77 -14.76
CA LYS A 206 -1.79 6.53 -14.30
C LYS A 206 -1.97 6.34 -12.78
N MET A 207 -1.68 7.38 -12.00
CA MET A 207 -1.90 7.36 -10.55
C MET A 207 -2.14 8.80 -10.04
N PRO A 208 -3.36 9.13 -9.61
CA PRO A 208 -3.65 10.47 -9.09
C PRO A 208 -2.93 10.71 -7.76
N ILE A 209 -2.57 11.96 -7.48
CA ILE A 209 -1.82 12.40 -6.28
C ILE A 209 -2.45 11.84 -5.00
N HIS A 210 -3.78 11.82 -4.91
CA HIS A 210 -4.49 11.31 -3.74
C HIS A 210 -4.17 9.84 -3.42
N LYS A 211 -4.00 9.03 -4.46
CA LYS A 211 -3.80 7.57 -4.38
C LYS A 211 -2.33 7.16 -4.50
N SER A 212 -1.46 8.07 -4.91
CA SER A 212 -0.02 7.84 -4.99
C SER A 212 0.65 7.72 -3.62
N LEU A 213 1.63 6.82 -3.50
CA LEU A 213 2.51 6.77 -2.34
C LEU A 213 3.50 7.95 -2.38
N THR A 214 3.61 8.66 -1.26
CA THR A 214 4.34 9.94 -1.18
C THR A 214 5.81 9.81 -1.60
N ARG A 215 6.55 8.81 -1.09
CA ARG A 215 7.96 8.56 -1.50
C ARG A 215 8.11 8.26 -2.98
N LEU A 216 7.16 7.55 -3.57
CA LEU A 216 7.19 7.21 -5.00
C LEU A 216 6.98 8.44 -5.86
N ASP A 217 5.89 9.15 -5.56
CA ASP A 217 5.49 10.36 -6.25
C ASP A 217 6.59 11.42 -6.13
N ALA A 218 7.23 11.56 -4.97
CA ALA A 218 8.26 12.54 -4.73
C ALA A 218 9.45 12.44 -5.67
N LYS A 219 9.93 11.24 -6.00
CA LYS A 219 11.06 11.12 -6.93
C LYS A 219 10.64 11.33 -8.38
N ILE A 220 9.45 10.88 -8.76
CA ILE A 220 8.90 11.13 -10.10
C ILE A 220 8.74 12.65 -10.27
N PHE A 221 8.09 13.29 -9.30
CA PHE A 221 7.87 14.73 -9.27
C PHE A 221 9.18 15.50 -9.20
N MET A 222 10.17 15.09 -8.39
CA MET A 222 11.48 15.76 -8.32
C MET A 222 12.17 15.81 -9.68
N SER A 223 12.04 14.75 -10.49
CA SER A 223 12.59 14.70 -11.85
C SER A 223 11.85 15.63 -12.81
N MET A 224 10.55 15.83 -12.61
CA MET A 224 9.75 16.79 -13.38
C MET A 224 10.03 18.23 -12.93
N TYR A 225 10.07 18.47 -11.62
CA TYR A 225 10.32 19.76 -11.00
C TYR A 225 11.70 20.31 -11.39
N GLN A 226 12.73 19.47 -11.46
CA GLN A 226 14.05 19.88 -11.92
C GLN A 226 14.07 20.37 -13.38
N LYS A 227 13.14 19.91 -14.23
CA LYS A 227 13.05 20.32 -15.64
C LYS A 227 12.22 21.59 -15.84
N ASP A 228 11.44 21.98 -14.85
CA ASP A 228 10.65 23.20 -14.88
C ASP A 228 11.58 24.42 -14.72
N GLU A 229 11.60 25.33 -15.68
CA GLU A 229 12.45 26.53 -15.62
C GLU A 229 12.09 27.48 -14.48
N SER A 230 10.87 27.36 -13.93
CA SER A 230 10.36 28.21 -12.85
C SER A 230 10.53 27.61 -11.45
N HIS A 231 11.14 26.42 -11.34
CA HIS A 231 11.25 25.71 -10.07
C HIS A 231 12.07 26.49 -9.02
N ASN A 232 11.74 26.25 -7.76
CA ASN A 232 12.45 26.82 -6.63
C ASN A 232 13.72 25.98 -6.34
N GLU A 233 14.88 26.53 -6.69
CA GLU A 233 16.18 25.86 -6.53
C GLU A 233 16.47 25.51 -5.06
N THR A 234 16.10 26.39 -4.13
CA THR A 234 16.31 26.18 -2.68
C THR A 234 15.50 24.98 -2.20
N LEU A 235 14.22 24.91 -2.59
CA LEU A 235 13.33 23.79 -2.27
C LEU A 235 13.80 22.48 -2.90
N LEU A 236 14.19 22.50 -4.18
CA LEU A 236 14.69 21.30 -4.85
C LEU A 236 15.97 20.78 -4.20
N HIS A 237 16.88 21.68 -3.81
CA HIS A 237 18.09 21.30 -3.11
C HIS A 237 17.79 20.71 -1.73
N PHE A 238 16.90 21.35 -0.98
CA PHE A 238 16.41 20.84 0.31
C PHE A 238 15.82 19.43 0.18
N ALA A 239 14.90 19.24 -0.78
CA ALA A 239 14.23 17.96 -1.00
C ALA A 239 15.22 16.84 -1.38
N LYS A 240 16.23 17.12 -2.20
CA LYS A 240 17.28 16.15 -2.54
C LYS A 240 18.11 15.74 -1.32
N LEU A 241 18.49 16.70 -0.48
CA LEU A 241 19.25 16.42 0.74
C LEU A 241 18.42 15.58 1.73
N ASP A 242 17.16 15.97 1.99
CA ASP A 242 16.27 15.23 2.88
C ASP A 242 16.04 13.80 2.38
N PHE A 243 15.72 13.66 1.08
CA PHE A 243 15.48 12.37 0.46
C PHE A 243 16.68 11.42 0.58
N ASN A 244 17.88 11.91 0.30
CA ASN A 244 19.11 11.12 0.39
C ASN A 244 19.45 10.75 1.84
N ASN A 245 19.24 11.64 2.80
CA ASN A 245 19.47 11.36 4.22
C ASN A 245 18.52 10.29 4.74
N LEU A 246 17.24 10.38 4.39
CA LEU A 246 16.25 9.35 4.73
C LEU A 246 16.56 8.03 4.04
N GLN A 247 16.98 8.05 2.77
CA GLN A 247 17.40 6.86 2.05
C GLN A 247 18.56 6.13 2.75
N LYS A 248 19.61 6.84 3.19
CA LYS A 248 20.73 6.23 3.93
C LYS A 248 20.24 5.52 5.20
N MET A 249 19.34 6.16 5.93
CA MET A 249 18.73 5.58 7.13
C MET A 249 17.88 4.34 6.81
N HIS A 250 17.08 4.37 5.74
CA HIS A 250 16.30 3.22 5.28
C HIS A 250 17.17 2.05 4.79
N GLN A 251 18.31 2.34 4.15
CA GLN A 251 19.26 1.33 3.70
C GLN A 251 19.92 0.60 4.88
N GLU A 252 20.24 1.33 5.95
CA GLU A 252 20.76 0.75 7.18
C GLU A 252 19.71 -0.17 7.83
N GLU A 253 18.46 0.29 7.97
CA GLU A 253 17.35 -0.52 8.48
C GLU A 253 17.14 -1.79 7.65
N LEU A 254 17.13 -1.66 6.32
CA LEU A 254 16.97 -2.79 5.41
C LEU A 254 18.15 -3.77 5.50
N CYS A 255 19.37 -3.29 5.74
CA CYS A 255 20.52 -4.15 6.00
C CYS A 255 20.32 -4.98 7.27
N GLU A 256 19.90 -4.35 8.37
CA GLU A 256 19.59 -5.05 9.63
C GLU A 256 18.49 -6.10 9.45
N ILE A 257 17.40 -5.75 8.77
CA ILE A 257 16.30 -6.65 8.45
C ILE A 257 16.77 -7.82 7.59
N THR A 258 17.63 -7.57 6.59
CA THR A 258 18.17 -8.61 5.72
C THR A 258 19.07 -9.56 6.52
N ARG A 259 19.88 -9.05 7.46
CA ARG A 259 20.67 -9.89 8.38
C ARG A 259 19.78 -10.75 9.27
N TRP A 260 18.73 -10.17 9.85
CA TRP A 260 17.75 -10.90 10.67
C TRP A 260 17.12 -12.05 9.88
N TRP A 261 16.67 -11.79 8.65
CA TRP A 261 16.04 -12.80 7.80
C TRP A 261 17.02 -13.92 7.40
N LYS A 262 18.19 -13.54 6.87
CA LYS A 262 19.14 -14.51 6.31
C LYS A 262 19.90 -15.28 7.38
N LYS A 263 20.42 -14.59 8.40
CA LYS A 263 21.28 -15.19 9.43
C LYS A 263 20.50 -15.62 10.66
N GLY A 264 19.49 -14.85 11.06
CA GLY A 264 18.68 -15.15 12.24
C GLY A 264 17.72 -16.31 11.99
N LEU A 265 16.89 -16.20 10.95
CA LEU A 265 15.89 -17.24 10.64
C LEU A 265 16.45 -18.35 9.75
N ASP A 266 17.20 -18.00 8.71
CA ASP A 266 17.80 -18.93 7.76
C ASP A 266 16.74 -19.83 7.08
N PHE A 267 15.59 -19.25 6.74
CA PHE A 267 14.49 -19.95 6.09
C PHE A 267 14.79 -20.36 4.65
N GLU A 268 15.71 -19.68 3.97
CA GLU A 268 16.15 -20.09 2.62
C GLU A 268 16.70 -21.52 2.63
N ASN A 269 17.51 -21.87 3.64
CA ASN A 269 18.08 -23.20 3.78
C ASN A 269 17.15 -24.17 4.52
N LYS A 270 16.42 -23.69 5.54
CA LYS A 270 15.53 -24.55 6.36
C LYS A 270 14.20 -24.86 5.69
N LEU A 271 13.71 -23.99 4.80
CA LEU A 271 12.35 -23.99 4.26
C LEU A 271 12.32 -23.52 2.79
N ALA A 272 12.88 -24.33 1.89
CA ALA A 272 13.01 -24.01 0.46
C ALA A 272 11.69 -23.72 -0.30
N PHE A 273 10.53 -23.97 0.30
CA PHE A 273 9.20 -23.67 -0.26
C PHE A 273 8.66 -22.29 0.18
N THR A 274 9.37 -21.57 1.07
CA THR A 274 8.96 -20.24 1.53
C THR A 274 9.41 -19.16 0.55
N ARG A 275 8.60 -18.12 0.43
CA ARG A 275 8.93 -16.95 -0.38
C ARG A 275 10.01 -16.12 0.31
N ASN A 276 11.07 -15.80 -0.41
CA ASN A 276 12.08 -14.86 0.06
C ASN A 276 11.73 -13.43 -0.37
N ARG A 277 10.92 -12.75 0.45
CA ARG A 277 10.32 -11.44 0.12
C ARG A 277 10.50 -10.39 1.22
N VAL A 278 11.63 -10.44 1.94
CA VAL A 278 11.87 -9.56 3.08
C VAL A 278 12.06 -8.09 2.66
N ALA A 279 12.66 -7.84 1.50
CA ALA A 279 12.85 -6.49 0.98
C ALA A 279 11.51 -5.86 0.57
N GLU A 280 10.62 -6.66 -0.03
CA GLU A 280 9.25 -6.29 -0.36
C GLU A 280 8.41 -6.07 0.91
N SER A 281 8.64 -6.87 1.96
CA SER A 281 8.02 -6.66 3.28
C SER A 281 8.46 -5.35 3.93
N TYR A 282 9.74 -4.99 3.77
CA TYR A 282 10.26 -3.71 4.23
C TYR A 282 9.69 -2.54 3.42
N PHE A 283 9.62 -2.68 2.10
CA PHE A 283 8.99 -1.71 1.21
C PHE A 283 7.56 -1.37 1.64
N TRP A 284 6.77 -2.39 1.98
CA TRP A 284 5.40 -2.19 2.48
C TRP A 284 5.36 -1.42 3.81
N ALA A 285 6.27 -1.72 4.73
CA ALA A 285 6.38 -0.99 5.99
C ALA A 285 6.84 0.47 5.79
N LEU A 286 7.74 0.69 4.83
CA LEU A 286 8.26 2.01 4.44
C LEU A 286 7.18 2.87 3.78
N ALA A 287 6.33 2.28 2.93
CA ALA A 287 5.16 2.95 2.36
C ALA A 287 4.21 3.48 3.45
N ILE A 288 4.08 2.76 4.57
CA ILE A 288 3.25 3.16 5.70
C ILE A 288 3.95 4.22 6.56
N HIS A 289 5.26 4.11 6.79
CA HIS A 289 6.05 5.10 7.52
C HIS A 289 7.40 5.36 6.86
N PHE A 290 7.59 6.53 6.26
CA PHE A 290 8.90 6.90 5.73
C PHE A 290 9.69 7.79 6.71
N GLU A 291 8.98 8.46 7.62
CA GLU A 291 9.54 9.50 8.47
C GLU A 291 10.55 8.92 9.49
N PRO A 292 11.63 9.64 9.84
CA PRO A 292 12.75 9.08 10.60
C PRO A 292 12.36 8.61 12.01
N GLN A 293 11.42 9.31 12.66
CA GLN A 293 10.94 8.98 14.01
C GLN A 293 10.22 7.63 14.12
N TYR A 294 9.85 7.01 12.99
CA TYR A 294 9.12 5.74 12.96
C TYR A 294 10.00 4.52 12.66
N ARG A 295 11.32 4.62 12.88
CA ARG A 295 12.27 3.50 12.72
C ARG A 295 11.85 2.23 13.45
N LEU A 296 11.45 2.35 14.73
CA LEU A 296 10.99 1.20 15.50
C LEU A 296 9.72 0.59 14.88
N ALA A 297 8.73 1.42 14.55
CA ALA A 297 7.48 0.99 13.92
C ALA A 297 7.73 0.24 12.60
N ARG A 298 8.59 0.78 11.72
CA ARG A 298 8.99 0.11 10.47
C ARG A 298 9.61 -1.24 10.75
N ARG A 299 10.62 -1.31 11.62
CA ARG A 299 11.34 -2.55 11.93
C ARG A 299 10.40 -3.65 12.42
N LEU A 300 9.53 -3.34 13.38
CA LEU A 300 8.57 -4.31 13.93
C LEU A 300 7.54 -4.73 12.87
N LEU A 301 6.98 -3.77 12.12
CA LEU A 301 6.00 -4.03 11.09
C LEU A 301 6.57 -4.89 9.95
N THR A 302 7.80 -4.62 9.50
CA THR A 302 8.48 -5.43 8.48
C THR A 302 8.60 -6.89 8.89
N LYS A 303 9.01 -7.16 10.14
CA LYS A 303 9.11 -8.53 10.66
C LYS A 303 7.75 -9.21 10.67
N VAL A 304 6.69 -8.50 11.11
CA VAL A 304 5.32 -9.04 11.10
C VAL A 304 4.82 -9.32 9.68
N ILE A 305 5.02 -8.41 8.73
CA ILE A 305 4.66 -8.60 7.31
C ILE A 305 5.38 -9.82 6.73
N ALA A 306 6.68 -9.94 6.98
CA ALA A 306 7.47 -11.07 6.53
C ALA A 306 6.94 -12.40 7.12
N MET A 307 6.58 -12.42 8.41
CA MET A 307 5.96 -13.59 9.03
C MET A 307 4.56 -13.91 8.47
N ILE A 308 3.73 -12.90 8.18
CA ILE A 308 2.42 -13.10 7.53
C ILE A 308 2.58 -13.75 6.16
N SER A 309 3.55 -13.29 5.35
CA SER A 309 3.81 -13.82 4.01
C SER A 309 4.14 -15.33 4.01
N ILE A 310 4.81 -15.77 5.08
CA ILE A 310 5.16 -17.17 5.36
C ILE A 310 3.91 -17.94 5.84
N MET A 311 3.17 -17.39 6.80
CA MET A 311 2.02 -18.06 7.41
C MET A 311 0.87 -18.31 6.42
N MET A 312 0.69 -17.41 5.46
CA MET A 312 -0.27 -17.60 4.36
C MET A 312 0.04 -18.88 3.55
N ILE A 313 1.33 -19.22 3.40
CA ILE A 313 1.76 -20.48 2.78
C ILE A 313 1.46 -21.67 3.69
N PHE A 314 1.48 -21.55 5.02
CA PHE A 314 1.23 -22.72 5.87
C PHE A 314 -0.24 -23.05 6.05
N MET A 315 -1.07 -22.02 6.22
CA MET A 315 -2.45 -22.25 6.59
C MET A 315 -3.25 -22.83 5.44
N THR A 316 -2.86 -22.57 4.19
CA THR A 316 -3.41 -23.21 2.98
C THR A 316 -3.19 -24.72 2.90
N TRP A 317 -2.43 -25.33 3.82
CA TRP A 317 -1.99 -26.74 3.75
C TRP A 317 -2.58 -27.66 4.83
N GLY A 318 -3.61 -27.21 5.53
CA GLY A 318 -4.42 -28.06 6.41
C GLY A 318 -3.88 -28.24 7.85
N SER A 319 -4.81 -28.57 8.74
CA SER A 319 -4.75 -28.51 10.20
C SER A 319 -3.87 -29.57 10.88
N SER A 320 -3.09 -29.15 11.87
CA SER A 320 -2.96 -29.93 13.11
C SER A 320 -2.63 -29.00 14.29
N ALA A 321 -3.02 -29.40 15.51
CA ALA A 321 -2.74 -28.66 16.74
C ALA A 321 -1.22 -28.56 16.98
N LEU A 322 -0.79 -27.58 17.77
CA LEU A 322 0.61 -27.19 17.98
C LEU A 322 1.58 -28.36 18.25
N GLU A 323 1.14 -29.35 19.02
CA GLU A 323 1.94 -30.54 19.37
C GLU A 323 2.14 -31.49 18.17
N THR A 324 1.13 -31.56 17.31
CA THR A 324 1.07 -32.38 16.09
C THR A 324 1.59 -31.68 14.82
N LEU A 325 2.08 -30.43 14.92
CA LEU A 325 2.57 -29.69 13.76
C LEU A 325 3.81 -30.38 13.17
N PRO A 326 3.90 -30.51 11.83
CA PRO A 326 5.12 -30.95 11.17
C PRO A 326 6.33 -30.12 11.60
N PRO A 327 7.56 -30.70 11.64
CA PRO A 327 8.77 -30.00 12.09
C PRO A 327 9.00 -28.64 11.41
N TYR A 328 8.67 -28.52 10.12
CA TYR A 328 8.81 -27.28 9.36
C TYR A 328 7.82 -26.18 9.80
N MET A 329 6.60 -26.52 10.22
CA MET A 329 5.62 -25.56 10.73
C MET A 329 6.01 -25.07 12.13
N LYS A 330 6.60 -25.96 12.94
CA LYS A 330 7.13 -25.59 14.27
C LYS A 330 8.19 -24.51 14.17
N LEU A 331 9.08 -24.57 13.17
CA LEU A 331 10.09 -23.53 12.93
C LEU A 331 9.47 -22.15 12.66
N CYS A 332 8.44 -22.08 11.83
CA CYS A 332 7.80 -20.80 11.50
C CYS A 332 6.94 -20.26 12.62
N TYR A 333 6.27 -21.16 13.34
CA TYR A 333 5.51 -20.77 14.52
C TYR A 333 6.43 -20.24 15.61
N GLN A 334 7.58 -20.88 15.85
CA GLN A 334 8.57 -20.40 16.81
C GLN A 334 9.10 -19.01 16.40
N ALA A 335 9.48 -18.83 15.13
CA ALA A 335 9.94 -17.53 14.64
C ALA A 335 8.89 -16.42 14.80
N LEU A 336 7.60 -16.73 14.62
CA LEU A 336 6.51 -15.78 14.89
C LEU A 336 6.48 -15.39 16.37
N LEU A 337 6.55 -16.38 17.27
CA LEU A 337 6.57 -16.13 18.71
C LEU A 337 7.79 -15.31 19.12
N ASP A 338 8.96 -15.58 18.54
CA ASP A 338 10.19 -14.84 18.81
C ASP A 338 10.06 -13.37 18.38
N VAL A 339 9.44 -13.10 17.22
CA VAL A 339 9.13 -11.72 16.78
C VAL A 339 8.21 -11.02 17.77
N TYR A 340 7.14 -11.66 18.22
CA TYR A 340 6.22 -11.06 19.20
C TYR A 340 6.84 -10.92 20.59
N ALA A 341 7.76 -11.80 20.98
CA ALA A 341 8.52 -11.69 22.22
C ALA A 341 9.48 -10.49 22.18
N GLU A 342 10.20 -10.31 21.06
CA GLU A 342 11.03 -9.13 20.84
C GLU A 342 10.20 -7.84 20.90
N MET A 343 9.05 -7.81 20.22
CA MET A 343 8.14 -6.66 20.28
C MET A 343 7.67 -6.37 21.71
N GLU A 344 7.32 -7.41 22.48
CA GLU A 344 6.90 -7.28 23.87
C GLU A 344 8.01 -6.68 24.75
N ASP A 345 9.26 -7.10 24.56
CA ASP A 345 10.40 -6.57 25.32
C ASP A 345 10.72 -5.11 24.96
N GLU A 346 10.60 -4.73 23.69
CA GLU A 346 10.66 -3.33 23.26
C GLU A 346 9.54 -2.50 23.89
N MET A 347 8.29 -3.00 23.86
CA MET A 347 7.15 -2.29 24.45
C MET A 347 7.24 -2.20 25.98
N LYS A 348 7.80 -3.21 26.67
CA LYS A 348 8.09 -3.13 28.12
C LYS A 348 9.06 -1.99 28.44
N THR A 349 10.12 -1.86 27.64
CA THR A 349 11.13 -0.81 27.81
C THR A 349 10.52 0.58 27.66
N LEU A 350 9.55 0.72 26.77
CA LEU A 350 8.81 1.97 26.54
C LEU A 350 7.64 2.21 27.51
N GLY A 351 7.32 1.24 28.39
CA GLY A 351 6.16 1.31 29.29
C GLY A 351 4.80 1.17 28.57
N THR A 352 4.79 0.61 27.36
CA THR A 352 3.61 0.51 26.49
C THR A 352 3.22 -0.94 26.15
N SER A 353 3.54 -1.91 27.02
CA SER A 353 3.23 -3.34 26.83
C SER A 353 1.77 -3.64 26.47
N TYR A 354 0.82 -2.82 26.95
CA TYR A 354 -0.60 -3.00 26.63
C TYR A 354 -0.91 -2.99 25.11
N ARG A 355 -0.05 -2.35 24.29
CA ARG A 355 -0.20 -2.28 22.83
C ARG A 355 -0.08 -3.66 22.18
N MET A 356 0.67 -4.58 22.80
CA MET A 356 0.89 -5.94 22.27
C MET A 356 -0.38 -6.78 22.27
N TYR A 357 -1.27 -6.58 23.24
CA TYR A 357 -2.57 -7.26 23.28
C TYR A 357 -3.33 -7.10 21.96
N TYR A 358 -3.45 -5.86 21.47
CA TYR A 358 -4.19 -5.54 20.24
C TYR A 358 -3.54 -6.17 19.01
N ALA A 359 -2.21 -6.05 18.86
CA ALA A 359 -1.49 -6.65 17.74
C ALA A 359 -1.59 -8.19 17.73
N GLN A 360 -1.56 -8.82 18.91
CA GLN A 360 -1.72 -10.27 19.05
C GLN A 360 -3.15 -10.72 18.73
N GLU A 361 -4.17 -9.98 19.16
CA GLU A 361 -5.56 -10.30 18.86
C GLU A 361 -5.86 -10.21 17.35
N GLU A 362 -5.38 -9.18 16.67
CA GLU A 362 -5.52 -9.07 15.22
C GLU A 362 -4.78 -10.18 14.47
N MET A 363 -3.61 -10.58 14.95
CA MET A 363 -2.89 -11.71 14.37
C MET A 363 -3.64 -13.03 14.56
N LYS A 364 -4.25 -13.26 15.73
CA LYS A 364 -5.11 -14.43 15.96
C LYS A 364 -6.33 -14.43 15.04
N LYS A 365 -6.96 -13.27 14.79
CA LYS A 365 -8.07 -13.14 13.82
C LYS A 365 -7.60 -13.52 12.41
N LEU A 366 -6.47 -12.99 11.95
CA LEU A 366 -5.90 -13.30 10.64
C LEU A 366 -5.62 -14.79 10.47
N VAL A 367 -5.00 -15.41 11.47
CA VAL A 367 -4.73 -16.85 11.51
C VAL A 367 -5.99 -17.68 11.37
N LYS A 368 -7.06 -17.33 12.10
CA LYS A 368 -8.36 -18.01 12.01
C LYS A 368 -8.97 -17.85 10.61
N ALA A 369 -8.87 -16.68 10.01
CA ALA A 369 -9.38 -16.42 8.66
C ALA A 369 -8.63 -17.24 7.60
N TYR A 370 -7.29 -17.27 7.64
CA TYR A 370 -6.52 -18.12 6.73
C TYR A 370 -6.83 -19.61 6.91
N PHE A 371 -7.04 -20.05 8.14
CA PHE A 371 -7.45 -21.42 8.42
C PHE A 371 -8.83 -21.75 7.83
N GLN A 372 -9.80 -20.83 7.90
CA GLN A 372 -11.10 -20.99 7.26
C GLN A 372 -10.96 -21.07 5.73
N LYS A 373 -10.17 -20.21 5.09
CA LYS A 373 -9.92 -20.28 3.64
C LYS A 373 -9.36 -21.62 3.22
N ALA A 374 -8.42 -22.15 4.00
CA ALA A 374 -7.84 -23.45 3.74
C ALA A 374 -8.83 -24.61 3.88
N LYS A 375 -9.72 -24.56 4.89
CA LYS A 375 -10.81 -25.54 5.01
C LYS A 375 -11.73 -25.51 3.79
N CYS A 376 -12.12 -24.32 3.31
CA CYS A 376 -12.93 -24.21 2.11
C CYS A 376 -12.21 -24.84 0.91
N LEU A 377 -10.92 -24.55 0.73
CA LEU A 377 -10.10 -25.12 -0.35
C LEU A 377 -9.96 -26.64 -0.25
N CYS A 378 -9.65 -27.18 0.94
CA CYS A 378 -9.48 -28.63 1.15
C CYS A 378 -10.78 -29.41 0.91
N ASN A 379 -11.93 -28.80 1.21
CA ASN A 379 -13.24 -29.43 1.07
C ASN A 379 -13.90 -29.17 -0.30
N ASN A 380 -13.22 -28.49 -1.24
CA ASN A 380 -13.80 -28.00 -2.49
C ASN A 380 -15.10 -27.21 -2.28
N TYR A 381 -15.23 -26.54 -1.13
CA TYR A 381 -16.40 -25.77 -0.78
C TYR A 381 -16.30 -24.38 -1.40
N ILE A 382 -17.33 -23.97 -2.12
CA ILE A 382 -17.46 -22.64 -2.72
C ILE A 382 -18.24 -21.78 -1.73
N PRO A 383 -17.62 -20.79 -1.06
CA PRO A 383 -18.33 -19.89 -0.17
C PRO A 383 -19.29 -18.99 -0.94
N THR A 384 -20.37 -18.56 -0.28
CA THR A 384 -21.19 -17.44 -0.76
C THR A 384 -20.38 -16.14 -0.75
N MET A 385 -20.79 -15.11 -1.50
CA MET A 385 -20.13 -13.80 -1.44
C MET A 385 -20.13 -13.23 -0.01
N GLU A 386 -21.18 -13.42 0.78
CA GLU A 386 -21.22 -12.94 2.17
C GLU A 386 -20.16 -13.63 3.05
N GLU A 387 -20.06 -14.95 2.98
CA GLU A 387 -19.03 -15.72 3.69
C GLU A 387 -17.62 -15.39 3.19
N TYR A 388 -17.48 -15.22 1.87
CA TYR A 388 -16.22 -14.85 1.23
C TYR A 388 -15.79 -13.45 1.64
N MET A 389 -16.70 -12.48 1.78
CA MET A 389 -16.42 -11.13 2.28
C MET A 389 -15.99 -11.15 3.75
N MET A 390 -16.72 -11.86 4.62
CA MET A 390 -16.37 -11.92 6.06
C MET A 390 -14.96 -12.47 6.29
N VAL A 391 -14.61 -13.58 5.64
CA VAL A 391 -13.27 -14.17 5.74
C VAL A 391 -12.26 -13.35 4.94
N GLY A 392 -12.70 -12.82 3.81
CA GLY A 392 -11.94 -12.04 2.85
C GLY A 392 -11.34 -10.78 3.42
N LEU A 393 -12.17 -9.95 4.04
CA LEU A 393 -11.80 -8.69 4.66
C LEU A 393 -10.73 -8.90 5.74
N VAL A 394 -10.89 -9.88 6.63
CA VAL A 394 -9.88 -10.21 7.65
C VAL A 394 -8.60 -10.75 7.01
N SER A 395 -8.73 -11.66 6.03
CA SER A 395 -7.60 -12.27 5.33
C SER A 395 -6.82 -11.33 4.41
N SER A 396 -7.36 -10.12 4.16
CA SER A 396 -6.71 -9.08 3.37
C SER A 396 -5.48 -8.51 4.09
N THR A 397 -5.38 -8.67 5.41
CA THR A 397 -4.37 -8.10 6.33
C THR A 397 -4.58 -6.63 6.71
N TYR A 398 -5.63 -5.96 6.19
CA TYR A 398 -5.87 -4.52 6.39
C TYR A 398 -6.44 -4.15 7.77
N MET A 399 -6.64 -5.14 8.65
CA MET A 399 -6.85 -4.95 10.08
C MET A 399 -5.54 -5.06 10.87
N VAL A 400 -4.77 -6.14 10.62
CA VAL A 400 -3.55 -6.44 11.37
C VAL A 400 -2.41 -5.49 11.03
N LEU A 401 -2.27 -5.06 9.76
CA LEU A 401 -1.16 -4.18 9.37
C LEU A 401 -1.32 -2.78 9.96
N PRO A 402 -2.48 -2.09 9.84
CA PRO A 402 -2.65 -0.81 10.53
C PRO A 402 -2.53 -0.93 12.04
N THR A 403 -3.11 -1.95 12.67
CA THR A 403 -2.99 -2.14 14.14
C THR A 403 -1.54 -2.35 14.57
N THR A 404 -0.78 -3.17 13.84
CA THR A 404 0.64 -3.42 14.11
C THR A 404 1.48 -2.18 13.85
N SER A 405 1.14 -1.39 12.83
CA SER A 405 1.85 -0.14 12.49
C SER A 405 1.89 0.83 13.67
N LEU A 406 0.84 0.88 14.48
CA LEU A 406 0.71 1.77 15.63
C LEU A 406 1.55 1.33 16.84
N VAL A 407 1.97 0.08 16.93
CA VAL A 407 2.67 -0.48 18.12
C VAL A 407 3.96 0.27 18.40
N GLY A 408 4.81 0.41 17.38
CA GLY A 408 6.12 1.06 17.48
C GLY A 408 6.09 2.58 17.27
N MET A 409 4.91 3.19 17.12
CA MET A 409 4.80 4.65 17.04
C MET A 409 4.99 5.27 18.43
N GLY A 410 5.47 6.52 18.50
CA GLY A 410 5.79 7.19 19.76
C GLY A 410 4.59 7.48 20.68
N SER A 411 4.71 8.50 21.51
CA SER A 411 3.70 8.87 22.52
C SER A 411 2.35 9.33 21.94
N LEU A 412 2.27 9.63 20.63
CA LEU A 412 1.02 10.00 19.95
C LEU A 412 -0.04 8.88 20.03
N VAL A 413 0.37 7.61 20.07
CA VAL A 413 -0.55 6.47 20.10
C VAL A 413 -0.90 6.12 21.54
N THR A 414 -2.18 6.19 21.88
CA THR A 414 -2.68 5.90 23.22
C THR A 414 -3.51 4.62 23.25
N LYS A 415 -4.06 4.26 24.41
CA LYS A 415 -4.97 3.12 24.52
C LYS A 415 -6.27 3.39 23.75
N GLU A 416 -6.77 4.62 23.80
CA GLU A 416 -7.95 5.06 23.05
C GLU A 416 -7.76 4.88 21.54
N THR A 417 -6.54 5.10 21.01
CA THR A 417 -6.23 4.82 19.60
C THR A 417 -6.45 3.35 19.24
N PHE A 418 -6.00 2.43 20.11
CA PHE A 418 -6.17 1.00 19.89
C PHE A 418 -7.62 0.53 20.09
N GLU A 419 -8.34 1.10 21.06
CA GLU A 419 -9.77 0.83 21.23
C GLU A 419 -10.57 1.32 20.01
N TRP A 420 -10.23 2.50 19.48
CA TRP A 420 -10.82 3.02 18.26
C TRP A 420 -10.58 2.12 17.06
N ILE A 421 -9.32 1.75 16.78
CA ILE A 421 -9.02 0.93 15.59
C ILE A 421 -9.63 -0.47 15.68
N SER A 422 -9.69 -1.06 16.87
CA SER A 422 -10.30 -2.37 17.11
C SER A 422 -11.83 -2.38 16.99
N ASN A 423 -12.49 -1.21 17.06
CA ASN A 423 -13.91 -1.08 16.75
C ASN A 423 -14.19 -1.03 15.23
N GLU A 424 -13.14 -1.17 14.41
CA GLU A 424 -13.20 -1.23 12.95
C GLU A 424 -13.93 0.00 12.37
N PRO A 425 -13.37 1.22 12.54
CA PRO A 425 -13.98 2.44 12.06
C PRO A 425 -14.12 2.43 10.53
N LEU A 426 -14.96 3.31 9.99
CA LEU A 426 -15.30 3.31 8.57
C LEU A 426 -14.06 3.37 7.67
N ILE A 427 -13.07 4.19 8.02
CA ILE A 427 -11.79 4.30 7.28
C ILE A 427 -11.03 2.97 7.18
N ILE A 428 -11.07 2.14 8.23
CA ILE A 428 -10.42 0.82 8.26
C ILE A 428 -11.19 -0.19 7.41
N ARG A 429 -12.53 -0.18 7.50
CA ARG A 429 -13.39 -1.05 6.66
C ARG A 429 -13.24 -0.71 5.19
N ALA A 430 -13.20 0.58 4.86
CA ALA A 430 -12.98 1.06 3.51
C ALA A 430 -11.60 0.67 2.98
N SER A 431 -10.54 0.88 3.76
CA SER A 431 -9.18 0.42 3.41
C SER A 431 -9.14 -1.10 3.19
N SER A 432 -9.84 -1.88 4.01
CA SER A 432 -9.97 -3.34 3.85
C SER A 432 -10.74 -3.76 2.60
N ALA A 433 -11.79 -3.04 2.23
CA ALA A 433 -12.53 -3.26 0.99
C ALA A 433 -11.63 -3.03 -0.24
N ILE A 434 -10.84 -1.95 -0.25
CA ILE A 434 -9.86 -1.70 -1.34
C ILE A 434 -8.85 -2.84 -1.43
N GLY A 435 -8.27 -3.26 -0.29
CA GLY A 435 -7.32 -4.36 -0.23
C GLY A 435 -7.87 -5.73 -0.66
N PHE A 436 -9.18 -5.92 -0.55
CA PHE A 436 -9.83 -7.19 -0.86
C PHE A 436 -10.36 -7.25 -2.30
N GLU A 437 -11.08 -6.22 -2.74
CA GLU A 437 -11.81 -6.19 -4.03
C GLU A 437 -10.86 -6.09 -5.22
N THR A 438 -9.61 -5.64 -5.01
CA THR A 438 -8.55 -5.65 -6.03
C THR A 438 -8.02 -7.05 -6.37
N LYS A 439 -8.45 -8.10 -5.65
CA LYS A 439 -8.03 -9.48 -5.89
C LYS A 439 -8.84 -10.13 -7.00
N SER A 440 -8.18 -10.81 -7.94
CA SER A 440 -8.84 -11.55 -9.03
C SER A 440 -9.86 -12.58 -8.55
N SER A 441 -9.69 -13.12 -7.34
CA SER A 441 -10.65 -14.03 -6.72
C SER A 441 -11.99 -13.40 -6.37
N ALA A 442 -12.06 -12.07 -6.16
CA ALA A 442 -13.32 -11.35 -5.97
C ALA A 442 -14.14 -11.30 -7.27
N VAL A 443 -13.48 -11.00 -8.40
CA VAL A 443 -14.10 -11.01 -9.75
C VAL A 443 -14.71 -12.38 -10.04
N GLU A 444 -13.95 -13.46 -9.81
CA GLU A 444 -14.43 -14.81 -10.06
C GLU A 444 -15.59 -15.23 -9.17
N CYS A 445 -15.55 -14.85 -7.89
CA CYS A 445 -16.63 -15.14 -6.94
C CYS A 445 -17.92 -14.42 -7.37
N TYR A 446 -17.81 -13.16 -7.79
CA TYR A 446 -18.92 -12.37 -8.31
C TYR A 446 -19.51 -12.99 -9.59
N MET A 447 -18.66 -13.38 -10.55
CA MET A 447 -19.10 -14.03 -11.80
C MET A 447 -19.85 -15.33 -11.52
N LYS A 448 -19.31 -16.18 -10.65
CA LYS A 448 -19.92 -17.48 -10.32
C LYS A 448 -21.27 -17.35 -9.62
N GLN A 449 -21.42 -16.37 -8.73
CA GLN A 449 -22.66 -16.19 -7.98
C GLN A 449 -23.76 -15.52 -8.81
N ASN A 450 -23.42 -14.51 -9.60
CA ASN A 450 -24.40 -13.69 -10.31
C ASN A 450 -24.61 -14.11 -11.77
N GLY A 451 -23.84 -15.07 -12.28
CA GLY A 451 -23.85 -15.41 -13.71
C GLY A 451 -23.36 -14.27 -14.60
N ALA A 452 -22.61 -13.32 -14.04
CA ALA A 452 -22.17 -12.10 -14.69
C ALA A 452 -20.92 -12.34 -15.55
N SER A 453 -20.74 -11.50 -16.57
CA SER A 453 -19.50 -11.40 -17.34
C SER A 453 -18.35 -10.85 -16.48
N LYS A 454 -17.11 -11.02 -16.98
CA LYS A 454 -15.91 -10.50 -16.29
C LYS A 454 -15.94 -8.98 -16.22
N GLU A 455 -16.42 -8.33 -17.28
CA GLU A 455 -16.54 -6.89 -17.43
C GLU A 455 -17.58 -6.32 -16.44
N GLU A 456 -18.74 -6.97 -16.32
CA GLU A 456 -19.75 -6.61 -15.31
C GLU A 456 -19.21 -6.76 -13.89
N ALA A 457 -18.54 -7.89 -13.60
CA ALA A 457 -17.93 -8.14 -12.29
C ALA A 457 -16.86 -7.09 -11.95
N PHE A 458 -15.99 -6.75 -12.91
CA PHE A 458 -14.99 -5.72 -12.75
C PHE A 458 -15.62 -4.34 -12.52
N GLY A 459 -16.68 -4.01 -13.27
CA GLY A 459 -17.42 -2.76 -13.11
C GLY A 459 -18.00 -2.58 -11.69
N GLU A 460 -18.58 -3.63 -11.12
CA GLU A 460 -19.13 -3.60 -9.75
C GLU A 460 -18.05 -3.51 -8.67
N ILE A 461 -16.93 -4.21 -8.86
CA ILE A 461 -15.75 -4.10 -7.99
C ILE A 461 -15.20 -2.67 -8.00
N GLN A 462 -15.08 -2.05 -9.18
CA GLN A 462 -14.63 -0.67 -9.30
C GLN A 462 -15.57 0.33 -8.62
N LYS A 463 -16.89 0.12 -8.67
CA LYS A 463 -17.86 0.93 -7.90
C LYS A 463 -17.60 0.81 -6.39
N THR A 464 -17.32 -0.39 -5.91
CA THR A 464 -17.02 -0.64 -4.48
C THR A 464 -15.73 0.05 -4.05
N ILE A 465 -14.66 -0.03 -4.87
CA ILE A 465 -13.39 0.66 -4.63
C ILE A 465 -13.58 2.18 -4.64
N LYS A 466 -14.32 2.73 -5.61
CA LYS A 466 -14.65 4.17 -5.67
C LYS A 466 -15.39 4.62 -4.41
N LYS A 467 -16.38 3.86 -3.96
CA LYS A 467 -17.10 4.15 -2.70
C LYS A 467 -16.17 4.11 -1.50
N ALA A 468 -15.29 3.12 -1.40
CA ALA A 468 -14.35 2.98 -0.30
C ALA A 468 -13.38 4.18 -0.22
N TRP A 469 -12.86 4.66 -1.35
CA TRP A 469 -12.06 5.89 -1.37
C TRP A 469 -12.83 7.12 -0.88
N LYS A 470 -14.12 7.26 -1.23
CA LYS A 470 -14.98 8.32 -0.70
C LYS A 470 -15.24 8.20 0.80
N ASP A 471 -15.40 6.98 1.30
CA ASP A 471 -15.52 6.70 2.74
C ASP A 471 -14.23 7.11 3.49
N ILE A 472 -13.05 6.83 2.91
CA ILE A 472 -11.75 7.29 3.45
C ILE A 472 -11.68 8.81 3.45
N ASN A 473 -12.04 9.46 2.34
CA ASN A 473 -12.04 10.92 2.23
C ASN A 473 -12.92 11.56 3.30
N GLN A 474 -14.13 11.02 3.51
CA GLN A 474 -15.08 11.54 4.49
C GLN A 474 -14.54 11.50 5.92
N GLU A 475 -13.87 10.40 6.29
CA GLU A 475 -13.29 10.21 7.63
C GLU A 475 -12.01 11.04 7.86
N PHE A 476 -11.40 11.53 6.78
CA PHE A 476 -10.20 12.38 6.83
C PHE A 476 -10.53 13.87 6.98
N LEU A 477 -11.81 14.26 6.88
CA LEU A 477 -12.23 15.66 7.04
C LEU A 477 -12.30 16.08 8.51
N HIS A 478 -11.98 17.35 8.77
CA HIS A 478 -12.07 17.95 10.09
C HIS A 478 -13.52 18.19 10.52
N PRO A 479 -13.83 18.02 11.82
CA PRO A 479 -12.96 17.49 12.86
C PRO A 479 -12.73 15.99 12.71
N THR A 480 -11.48 15.54 12.76
CA THR A 480 -11.14 14.12 12.58
C THR A 480 -11.30 13.35 13.89
N THR A 481 -11.75 12.10 13.81
CA THR A 481 -11.92 11.22 14.98
C THR A 481 -10.57 10.86 15.66
N MET A 482 -9.47 10.89 14.89
CA MET A 482 -8.11 10.63 15.35
C MET A 482 -7.13 11.65 14.75
N PRO A 483 -5.95 11.82 15.36
CA PRO A 483 -4.87 12.62 14.78
C PRO A 483 -4.50 12.16 13.36
N ILE A 484 -4.25 13.12 12.47
CA ILE A 484 -3.87 12.87 11.06
C ILE A 484 -2.75 11.84 10.91
N PRO A 485 -1.66 11.84 11.70
CA PRO A 485 -0.58 10.85 11.52
C PRO A 485 -1.04 9.39 11.70
N ILE A 486 -2.07 9.14 12.53
CA ILE A 486 -2.69 7.82 12.71
C ILE A 486 -3.54 7.45 11.49
N LEU A 487 -4.39 8.37 11.02
CA LEU A 487 -5.23 8.15 9.83
C LEU A 487 -4.37 7.89 8.57
N LEU A 488 -3.25 8.60 8.43
CA LEU A 488 -2.33 8.42 7.31
C LEU A 488 -1.75 7.01 7.24
N ARG A 489 -1.59 6.27 8.35
CA ARG A 489 -1.10 4.88 8.29
C ARG A 489 -2.10 3.97 7.56
N ILE A 490 -3.39 4.25 7.71
CA ILE A 490 -4.50 3.51 7.09
C ILE A 490 -4.64 3.88 5.62
N ILE A 491 -4.54 5.18 5.32
CA ILE A 491 -4.59 5.73 3.96
C ILE A 491 -3.39 5.23 3.15
N ASN A 492 -2.18 5.29 3.71
CA ASN A 492 -0.98 4.80 3.03
C ASN A 492 -1.04 3.30 2.75
N ASN A 493 -1.70 2.51 3.60
CA ASN A 493 -1.95 1.11 3.30
C ASN A 493 -2.91 0.94 2.10
N ALA A 494 -3.94 1.78 1.96
CA ALA A 494 -4.82 1.79 0.79
C ALA A 494 -4.10 2.23 -0.50
N ARG A 495 -3.26 3.28 -0.42
CA ARG A 495 -2.38 3.73 -1.51
C ARG A 495 -1.41 2.64 -1.95
N MET A 496 -0.86 1.89 -1.00
CA MET A 496 -0.01 0.75 -1.29
C MET A 496 -0.75 -0.34 -2.06
N THR A 497 -2.04 -0.58 -1.77
CA THR A 497 -2.89 -1.44 -2.61
C THR A 497 -2.95 -0.91 -4.03
N ASP A 498 -3.35 0.35 -4.22
CA ASP A 498 -3.53 0.90 -5.56
C ASP A 498 -2.21 0.83 -6.34
N LEU A 499 -1.07 1.11 -5.70
CA LEU A 499 0.24 0.86 -6.30
C LEU A 499 0.40 -0.60 -6.75
N VAL A 500 0.16 -1.59 -5.87
CA VAL A 500 0.34 -3.02 -6.19
C VAL A 500 -0.55 -3.51 -7.32
N TYR A 501 -1.77 -3.00 -7.42
CA TYR A 501 -2.79 -3.54 -8.32
C TYR A 501 -3.12 -2.65 -9.53
N ALA A 502 -2.76 -1.36 -9.55
CA ALA A 502 -3.05 -0.46 -10.67
C ALA A 502 -2.10 -0.64 -11.85
N TYR A 503 -0.88 -1.14 -11.62
CA TYR A 503 0.12 -1.24 -12.68
C TYR A 503 0.03 -2.54 -13.45
N GLU A 504 -0.62 -2.52 -14.62
CA GLU A 504 -0.41 -3.55 -15.66
C GLU A 504 0.96 -3.38 -16.35
N ASP A 505 1.52 -2.16 -16.40
CA ASP A 505 2.79 -1.84 -17.06
C ASP A 505 4.06 -1.97 -16.20
N GLU A 506 5.13 -2.46 -16.82
CA GLU A 506 6.44 -2.82 -16.22
C GLU A 506 7.29 -1.63 -15.74
N VAL A 507 6.99 -0.40 -16.20
CA VAL A 507 7.87 0.77 -16.05
C VAL A 507 7.84 1.34 -14.62
N ALA A 508 6.66 1.39 -13.98
CA ALA A 508 6.50 2.01 -12.66
C ALA A 508 7.13 1.21 -11.50
N TRP A 509 7.25 -0.12 -11.65
CA TRP A 509 7.93 -0.97 -10.65
C TRP A 509 9.45 -0.88 -10.72
N SER A 510 9.96 -0.57 -11.91
CA SER A 510 11.35 -0.17 -12.10
C SER A 510 11.69 1.05 -11.30
N ASP A 511 10.76 2.00 -11.29
CA ASP A 511 10.87 3.18 -10.48
C ASP A 511 10.64 2.82 -9.02
N ALA A 512 9.60 2.11 -8.59
CA ALA A 512 9.40 1.75 -7.17
C ALA A 512 10.63 1.13 -6.48
N GLY A 513 11.32 0.17 -7.10
CA GLY A 513 12.58 -0.39 -6.55
C GLY A 513 13.74 0.62 -6.53
N ASN A 514 13.86 1.47 -7.57
CA ASN A 514 14.85 2.54 -7.63
C ASN A 514 14.46 3.77 -6.78
N THR A 515 13.18 3.96 -6.51
CA THR A 515 12.54 5.18 -6.03
C THR A 515 12.31 5.14 -4.54
N PHE A 516 12.03 3.98 -3.96
CA PHE A 516 12.08 3.85 -2.51
C PHE A 516 13.50 3.68 -1.97
N GLY A 517 14.50 3.99 -2.81
CA GLY A 517 15.89 4.14 -2.41
C GLY A 517 16.62 2.85 -2.05
N ILE A 518 16.03 1.71 -2.40
CA ILE A 518 16.54 0.36 -2.11
C ILE A 518 17.88 0.12 -2.82
N CYS A 519 18.06 0.63 -4.03
CA CYS A 519 19.34 0.60 -4.74
C CYS A 519 19.91 2.01 -4.95
N ASP A 520 21.20 2.16 -4.63
CA ASP A 520 22.02 3.29 -5.06
C ASP A 520 22.37 3.06 -6.54
N VAL A 521 21.73 3.79 -7.46
CA VAL A 521 22.34 4.03 -8.77
C VAL A 521 22.91 5.44 -8.72
N ARG A 522 23.96 5.60 -7.93
CA ARG A 522 25.02 6.55 -8.24
C ARG A 522 25.75 6.07 -9.49
N ASP A 523 25.05 6.04 -10.62
CA ASP A 523 25.68 5.88 -11.92
C ASP A 523 24.74 6.25 -13.06
N ASP A 524 24.52 7.55 -13.25
CA ASP A 524 24.22 8.09 -14.58
C ASP A 524 25.45 8.01 -15.52
N SER A 525 26.53 7.31 -15.11
CA SER A 525 27.81 7.27 -15.82
C SER A 525 28.44 5.88 -16.05
N LEU A 526 27.72 4.76 -16.18
CA LEU A 526 28.32 3.53 -16.73
C LEU A 526 27.44 2.72 -17.70
N ASN A 527 27.74 2.94 -18.98
CA ASN A 527 27.73 1.99 -20.10
C ASN A 527 26.34 1.55 -20.68
N PRO A 528 25.92 2.11 -21.84
CA PRO A 528 24.67 1.79 -22.54
C PRO A 528 24.52 0.34 -23.05
N ARG A 529 25.47 -0.57 -22.76
CA ARG A 529 25.54 -1.91 -23.38
C ARG A 529 24.91 -3.04 -22.58
N LYS A 530 24.31 -2.79 -21.41
CA LYS A 530 23.43 -3.78 -20.77
C LYS A 530 22.01 -3.59 -21.32
N THR A 531 21.61 -4.55 -22.15
CA THR A 531 20.39 -4.60 -22.96
C THR A 531 19.13 -4.28 -22.16
N ASP A 532 18.22 -3.50 -22.76
CA ASP A 532 16.91 -3.14 -22.19
C ASP A 532 16.08 -4.36 -21.74
N ALA A 533 16.31 -5.52 -22.35
CA ALA A 533 15.72 -6.79 -21.95
C ALA A 533 16.07 -7.22 -20.51
N GLY A 534 17.30 -6.95 -20.04
CA GLY A 534 17.72 -7.29 -18.66
C GLY A 534 17.07 -6.40 -17.61
N ARG A 535 16.82 -5.13 -17.96
CA ARG A 535 16.06 -4.18 -17.11
C ARG A 535 14.59 -4.57 -17.07
N CYS A 536 13.94 -4.84 -18.20
CA CYS A 536 12.57 -5.37 -18.27
C CYS A 536 12.36 -6.63 -17.40
N LEU A 537 13.27 -7.60 -17.46
CA LEU A 537 13.12 -8.85 -16.73
C LEU A 537 13.19 -8.67 -15.20
N MET A 538 14.00 -7.73 -14.72
CA MET A 538 14.09 -7.39 -13.29
C MET A 538 12.81 -6.67 -12.82
N ARG A 539 12.24 -5.82 -13.68
CA ARG A 539 11.02 -5.03 -13.44
C ARG A 539 9.77 -5.91 -13.32
N LEU A 540 9.62 -6.88 -14.23
CA LEU A 540 8.57 -7.90 -14.18
C LEU A 540 8.61 -8.72 -12.89
N LYS A 541 9.82 -9.02 -12.39
CA LYS A 541 10.01 -9.79 -11.17
C LYS A 541 9.66 -8.99 -9.92
N ILE A 542 10.05 -7.71 -9.80
CA ILE A 542 9.65 -6.85 -8.67
C ILE A 542 8.13 -6.78 -8.52
N LYS A 543 7.42 -6.55 -9.63
CA LYS A 543 5.96 -6.52 -9.68
C LYS A 543 5.34 -7.83 -9.19
N ALA A 544 5.78 -8.95 -9.79
CA ALA A 544 5.30 -10.27 -9.41
C ALA A 544 5.60 -10.56 -7.93
N ASP A 545 6.76 -10.14 -7.43
CA ASP A 545 7.24 -10.40 -6.08
C ASP A 545 6.47 -9.59 -5.02
N LEU A 546 6.12 -8.32 -5.31
CA LEU A 546 5.28 -7.48 -4.44
C LEU A 546 3.82 -7.95 -4.44
N HIS A 547 3.25 -8.23 -5.61
CA HIS A 547 1.91 -8.83 -5.71
C HIS A 547 1.86 -10.15 -4.94
N GLN A 548 2.84 -11.02 -5.12
CA GLN A 548 2.94 -12.30 -4.40
C GLN A 548 3.28 -12.15 -2.91
N SER A 549 3.81 -11.02 -2.43
CA SER A 549 4.23 -10.90 -1.02
C SER A 549 3.06 -11.05 -0.03
N LEU A 550 1.86 -10.59 -0.41
CA LEU A 550 0.64 -10.62 0.40
C LEU A 550 -0.58 -11.24 -0.31
N THR A 551 -0.39 -11.82 -1.50
CA THR A 551 -1.44 -12.54 -2.24
C THR A 551 -1.07 -13.99 -2.57
N LEU A 552 -2.09 -14.79 -2.86
CA LEU A 552 -1.98 -16.09 -3.53
C LEU A 552 -2.74 -15.96 -4.85
N ASN A 553 -2.07 -16.17 -5.99
CA ASN A 553 -2.74 -16.19 -7.29
C ASN A 553 -3.32 -17.58 -7.58
N ARG A 554 -4.38 -17.60 -8.38
CA ARG A 554 -5.10 -18.83 -8.74
C ARG A 554 -4.24 -19.83 -9.52
N ASP A 555 -3.25 -19.42 -10.30
CA ASP A 555 -2.35 -20.39 -10.97
C ASP A 555 -1.51 -21.21 -9.98
N GLU A 556 -1.21 -20.67 -8.79
CA GLU A 556 -0.56 -21.40 -7.70
C GLU A 556 -1.52 -22.36 -6.98
N ILE A 557 -2.84 -22.14 -7.13
CA ILE A 557 -3.93 -22.94 -6.57
C ILE A 557 -4.40 -24.02 -7.58
N ASP A 558 -4.51 -23.69 -8.86
CA ASP A 558 -5.05 -24.53 -9.94
C ASP A 558 -4.00 -25.43 -10.61
N CYS A 559 -2.69 -25.07 -10.61
CA CYS A 559 -1.62 -26.01 -10.99
C CYS A 559 -1.61 -27.27 -10.10
N GLY A 560 -2.28 -27.24 -8.95
CA GLY A 560 -2.48 -28.38 -8.06
C GLY A 560 -3.65 -29.31 -8.42
N ILE A 561 -4.58 -28.90 -9.29
CA ILE A 561 -5.80 -29.68 -9.61
C ILE A 561 -5.56 -30.57 -10.84
N ALA A 562 -4.84 -30.11 -11.85
CA ALA A 562 -4.75 -30.77 -13.17
C ALA A 562 -3.91 -32.07 -13.24
N ARG A 563 -3.34 -32.56 -12.13
CA ARG A 563 -2.57 -33.82 -12.10
C ARG A 563 -3.25 -34.98 -11.37
N SER A 564 -4.38 -34.76 -10.69
CA SER A 564 -5.16 -35.85 -10.08
C SER A 564 -5.92 -36.67 -11.13
N ASP A 565 -6.34 -36.05 -12.24
CA ASP A 565 -7.21 -36.71 -13.22
C ASP A 565 -6.47 -37.59 -14.24
N ARG A 566 -5.13 -37.68 -14.18
CA ARG A 566 -4.34 -38.49 -15.11
C ARG A 566 -3.75 -39.78 -14.55
N LEU A 567 -3.95 -40.08 -13.26
CA LEU A 567 -3.50 -41.34 -12.65
C LEU A 567 -4.56 -41.88 -11.68
N GLY A 568 -5.63 -42.46 -12.23
CA GLY A 568 -6.72 -43.03 -11.43
C GLY A 568 -7.70 -43.87 -12.23
N GLY A 569 -7.23 -44.57 -13.27
CA GLY A 569 -8.02 -45.62 -13.92
C GLY A 569 -8.07 -46.85 -13.03
N GLY A 570 -9.23 -47.09 -12.41
CA GLY A 570 -9.63 -48.41 -11.93
C GLY A 570 -9.65 -48.60 -10.41
N ALA A 571 -10.81 -48.40 -9.80
CA ALA A 571 -11.32 -49.30 -8.77
C ALA A 571 -12.85 -49.13 -8.66
N LYS A 572 -13.54 -50.27 -8.76
CA LYS A 572 -15.00 -50.41 -8.71
C LYS A 572 -15.57 -50.00 -7.35
N GLY A 573 -16.81 -49.55 -7.38
CA GLY A 573 -17.49 -48.89 -6.27
C GLY A 573 -17.77 -49.72 -5.04
N VAL A 574 -18.04 -48.99 -3.96
CA VAL A 574 -18.69 -49.47 -2.75
C VAL A 574 -19.77 -48.45 -2.40
N THR A 575 -21.01 -48.82 -2.64
CA THR A 575 -22.21 -48.14 -2.14
C THR A 575 -22.32 -48.37 -0.64
N TRP A 576 -22.39 -47.29 0.15
CA TRP A 576 -22.87 -47.36 1.53
C TRP A 576 -24.36 -47.06 1.53
N SER A 577 -25.15 -48.08 1.85
CA SER A 577 -26.59 -48.01 2.08
C SER A 577 -26.86 -47.61 3.54
N ASP A 578 -27.76 -46.66 3.71
CA ASP A 578 -28.36 -46.28 4.99
C ASP A 578 -28.99 -47.48 5.71
N SER A 579 -28.79 -47.57 7.02
CA SER A 579 -29.69 -48.31 7.89
C SER A 579 -29.94 -47.51 9.17
N GLU A 580 -31.06 -46.81 9.17
CA GLU A 580 -31.76 -46.38 10.36
C GLU A 580 -32.19 -47.61 11.18
N GLY A 581 -31.92 -47.58 12.48
CA GLY A 581 -32.37 -48.60 13.43
C GLY A 581 -32.64 -47.96 14.78
N HIS A 582 -33.84 -47.40 14.94
CA HIS A 582 -34.36 -46.93 16.22
C HIS A 582 -35.20 -48.02 16.92
N ARG A 583 -35.04 -48.09 18.25
CA ARG A 583 -35.84 -48.78 19.29
C ARG A 583 -35.55 -50.29 19.41
N LYS A 584 -35.33 -50.85 20.60
CA LYS A 584 -35.82 -50.52 21.94
C LYS A 584 -34.85 -51.06 22.99
#